data_AF-A0A553CNP8-F1
#
_entry.id   AF-A0A553CNP8-F1
#
_cell.length_a   1.000
_cell.length_b   1.000
_cell.length_c   1.000
_cell.angle_alpha   90.00
_cell.angle_beta   90.00
_cell.angle_gamma   90.00
#
_symmetry.space_group_name_H-M   'P 1'
#
loop_
_entity.id
_entity.type
_entity.pdbx_description
1 polymer ?
#
loop_
_entity_poly.entity_id
_entity_poly.type
_entity_poly.pdbx_seq_one_letter_code
_entity_poly.pdbx_strand_id
1 'polypeptide(L)'
;MKRVFSLLIFVLLLNGCDDGNLTLETIDFEDGETKNCSDNNIIYKLKENEALLLEIPKTTFENEPTDPDSPTVIDIDNSTNRVVYRFYNGTVADDNICNTIPPATPYVSDQWTASSGKIEIATTTKTIPGTIAGSTVITGYNHRIVFKNITFTKTNGTQVYETFVFGDYITPATPLPFGFDKTVDQCPISKDVYNFTSGEALTLENLDATLIVNEETLPDTPRTAIIGSVKNKLIHRLYSNGVLSASYFCNTTPPTLPTVSEEWNGVNGVANVSGIIEVTTIKSGTTAFKHNIVIKNATLKKDNSTFKLGDVYIYGELLTF
;
A
#
# COMPACT_ATOMS: atom_id res chain seq x y z
N MET A 1 -18.56 48.43 -62.56
CA MET A 1 -18.16 48.44 -61.13
C MET A 1 -18.70 47.25 -60.32
N LYS A 2 -19.95 46.80 -60.50
CA LYS A 2 -20.51 45.63 -59.77
C LYS A 2 -19.70 44.32 -59.94
N ARG A 3 -19.14 44.07 -61.13
CA ARG A 3 -18.33 42.87 -61.40
C ARG A 3 -16.95 42.86 -60.72
N VAL A 4 -16.38 44.04 -60.47
CA VAL A 4 -15.09 44.19 -59.77
C VAL A 4 -15.29 44.03 -58.25
N PHE A 5 -16.43 44.49 -57.73
CA PHE A 5 -16.79 44.33 -56.32
C PHE A 5 -17.05 42.86 -55.95
N SER A 6 -17.68 42.09 -56.85
CA SER A 6 -17.82 40.63 -56.68
C SER A 6 -16.47 39.91 -56.63
N LEU A 7 -15.48 40.33 -57.43
CA LEU A 7 -14.15 39.74 -57.39
C LEU A 7 -13.42 40.02 -56.07
N LEU A 8 -13.58 41.24 -55.52
CA LEU A 8 -12.95 41.63 -54.25
C LEU A 8 -13.53 40.83 -53.06
N ILE A 9 -14.83 40.57 -53.07
CA ILE A 9 -15.52 39.73 -52.07
C ILE A 9 -15.08 38.26 -52.20
N PHE A 10 -14.85 37.78 -53.42
CA PHE A 10 -14.39 36.41 -53.66
C PHE A 10 -12.96 36.17 -53.17
N VAL A 11 -12.07 37.19 -53.25
CA VAL A 11 -10.70 37.12 -52.73
C VAL A 11 -10.65 37.12 -51.20
N LEU A 12 -11.59 37.79 -50.53
CA LEU A 12 -11.69 37.76 -49.07
C LEU A 12 -12.15 36.39 -48.53
N LEU A 13 -12.91 35.62 -49.32
CA LEU A 13 -13.32 34.25 -48.99
C LEU A 13 -12.23 33.19 -49.24
N LEU A 14 -11.13 33.55 -49.93
CA LEU A 14 -10.00 32.65 -50.19
C LEU A 14 -8.91 32.72 -49.11
N ASN A 15 -9.06 33.56 -48.09
CA ASN A 15 -8.26 33.47 -46.86
C ASN A 15 -8.94 32.47 -45.92
N GLY A 16 -8.93 31.19 -46.32
CA GLY A 16 -9.15 30.13 -45.34
C GLY A 16 -8.04 30.26 -44.29
N CYS A 17 -8.41 30.29 -43.01
CA CYS A 17 -7.44 30.03 -41.95
C CYS A 17 -6.83 28.67 -42.25
N ASP A 18 -5.56 28.66 -42.67
CA ASP A 18 -4.71 27.48 -42.62
C ASP A 18 -4.57 27.18 -41.12
N ASP A 19 -5.46 26.31 -40.63
CA ASP A 19 -5.47 25.81 -39.26
C ASP A 19 -4.27 24.86 -39.17
N GLY A 20 -3.10 25.50 -39.05
CA GLY A 20 -1.80 24.91 -39.33
C GLY A 20 -1.70 23.54 -38.69
N ASN A 21 -1.63 22.51 -39.54
CA ASN A 21 -1.60 21.09 -39.23
C ASN A 21 -1.30 20.74 -37.76
N LEU A 22 -2.32 20.86 -36.89
CA LEU A 22 -2.22 20.50 -35.47
C LEU A 22 -2.26 18.98 -35.37
N THR A 23 -1.13 18.33 -35.61
CA THR A 23 -1.00 16.90 -35.37
C THR A 23 -0.90 16.66 -33.87
N LEU A 24 -1.97 16.10 -33.29
CA LEU A 24 -1.95 15.57 -31.94
C LEU A 24 -0.99 14.37 -31.90
N GLU A 25 0.24 14.60 -31.49
CA GLU A 25 1.18 13.51 -31.21
C GLU A 25 0.73 12.79 -29.94
N THR A 26 0.36 11.52 -30.10
CA THR A 26 -0.11 10.66 -29.01
C THR A 26 1.09 10.14 -28.26
N ILE A 27 1.19 10.50 -26.98
CA ILE A 27 2.18 9.93 -26.06
C ILE A 27 1.62 8.58 -25.59
N ASP A 28 2.29 7.48 -25.89
CA ASP A 28 1.83 6.13 -25.57
C ASP A 28 2.94 5.28 -24.96
N PHE A 29 2.78 4.93 -23.69
CA PHE A 29 3.66 4.04 -22.92
C PHE A 29 2.87 2.89 -22.28
N GLU A 30 1.71 2.49 -22.81
CA GLU A 30 0.87 1.46 -22.17
C GLU A 30 1.63 0.13 -21.97
N ASP A 31 2.46 -0.27 -22.93
CA ASP A 31 3.29 -1.49 -22.86
C ASP A 31 4.62 -1.30 -22.10
N GLY A 32 4.94 -0.08 -21.67
CA GLY A 32 6.19 0.21 -20.96
C GLY A 32 6.13 -0.23 -19.50
N GLU A 33 7.21 -0.84 -19.00
CA GLU A 33 7.38 -1.09 -17.56
C GLU A 33 7.68 0.23 -16.83
N THR A 34 7.06 0.41 -15.66
CA THR A 34 7.41 1.50 -14.74
C THR A 34 8.63 1.13 -13.92
N LYS A 35 9.70 1.91 -14.06
CA LYS A 35 10.95 1.75 -13.32
C LYS A 35 11.23 2.96 -12.46
N ASN A 36 12.14 2.82 -11.50
CA ASN A 36 12.65 3.94 -10.72
C ASN A 36 14.18 3.91 -10.70
N CYS A 37 14.77 5.09 -10.52
CA CYS A 37 16.18 5.18 -10.19
C CYS A 37 16.37 5.01 -8.67
N SER A 38 17.45 4.36 -8.27
CA SER A 38 17.75 4.14 -6.85
C SER A 38 18.17 5.43 -6.14
N ASP A 39 19.01 6.22 -6.82
CA ASP A 39 19.77 7.32 -6.21
C ASP A 39 19.11 8.70 -6.38
N ASN A 40 18.00 8.77 -7.12
CA ASN A 40 17.26 10.00 -7.32
C ASN A 40 15.74 9.75 -7.23
N ASN A 41 14.97 10.82 -7.34
CA ASN A 41 13.52 10.83 -7.18
C ASN A 41 12.78 10.57 -8.52
N ILE A 42 13.40 9.90 -9.48
CA ILE A 42 12.85 9.69 -10.82
C ILE A 42 12.20 8.30 -10.94
N ILE A 43 10.94 8.32 -11.33
CA ILE A 43 10.17 7.17 -11.84
C ILE A 43 10.03 7.38 -13.36
N TYR A 44 10.22 6.36 -14.18
CA TYR A 44 10.24 6.52 -15.63
C TYR A 44 9.71 5.30 -16.37
N LYS A 45 9.34 5.53 -17.64
CA LYS A 45 9.01 4.51 -18.63
C LYS A 45 9.82 4.79 -19.89
N LEU A 46 10.29 3.73 -20.55
CA LEU A 46 11.04 3.81 -21.80
C LEU A 46 10.27 3.14 -22.93
N LYS A 47 10.37 3.69 -24.14
CA LYS A 47 9.83 3.10 -25.37
C LYS A 47 10.75 3.47 -26.53
N GLU A 48 11.51 2.50 -27.02
CA GLU A 48 12.49 2.69 -28.11
C GLU A 48 13.41 3.89 -27.89
N ASN A 49 13.16 5.03 -28.54
CA ASN A 49 13.93 6.27 -28.47
C ASN A 49 13.23 7.36 -27.63
N GLU A 50 12.25 7.00 -26.81
CA GLU A 50 11.45 7.92 -26.01
C GLU A 50 11.46 7.53 -24.54
N ALA A 51 11.39 8.53 -23.66
CA ALA A 51 11.27 8.35 -22.22
C ALA A 51 10.21 9.27 -21.64
N LEU A 52 9.36 8.75 -20.77
CA LEU A 52 8.45 9.52 -19.94
C LEU A 52 8.94 9.45 -18.49
N LEU A 53 9.26 10.61 -17.92
CA LEU A 53 9.88 10.74 -16.61
C LEU A 53 8.94 11.51 -15.67
N LEU A 54 8.85 11.03 -14.44
CA LEU A 54 8.22 11.67 -13.31
C LEU A 54 9.27 11.83 -12.21
N GLU A 55 9.69 13.06 -11.96
CA GLU A 55 10.55 13.43 -10.84
C GLU A 55 9.67 13.90 -9.69
N ILE A 56 9.75 13.21 -8.56
CA ILE A 56 8.83 13.39 -7.43
C ILE A 56 9.43 12.80 -6.14
N PRO A 57 9.46 13.54 -5.02
CA PRO A 57 10.10 13.06 -3.80
C PRO A 57 9.50 11.75 -3.31
N LYS A 58 10.35 10.78 -2.93
CA LYS A 58 9.89 9.50 -2.34
C LYS A 58 8.98 9.69 -1.12
N THR A 59 9.13 10.80 -0.38
CA THR A 59 8.26 11.16 0.76
C THR A 59 6.81 11.43 0.36
N THR A 60 6.51 11.64 -0.92
CA THR A 60 5.14 11.79 -1.42
C THR A 60 4.52 10.47 -1.90
N PHE A 61 5.33 9.42 -2.03
CA PHE A 61 4.91 8.03 -2.19
C PHE A 61 4.88 7.37 -0.83
N GLU A 62 3.92 7.76 -0.01
CA GLU A 62 3.69 7.05 1.24
C GLU A 62 3.29 5.61 0.92
N ASN A 63 4.01 4.67 1.53
CA ASN A 63 3.73 3.24 1.46
C ASN A 63 2.53 2.90 2.36
N GLU A 64 1.40 3.54 2.06
CA GLU A 64 0.15 3.40 2.77
C GLU A 64 -1.00 3.59 1.77
N PRO A 65 -2.02 2.71 1.77
CA PRO A 65 -3.14 2.84 0.85
C PRO A 65 -3.90 4.14 1.07
N THR A 66 -4.28 4.77 -0.03
CA THR A 66 -5.16 5.94 0.00
C THR A 66 -6.60 5.50 0.23
N ASP A 67 -7.44 6.41 0.71
CA ASP A 67 -8.89 6.19 0.62
C ASP A 67 -9.27 6.05 -0.88
N PRO A 68 -10.06 5.03 -1.26
CA PRO A 68 -10.49 4.83 -2.65
C PRO A 68 -11.13 6.07 -3.29
N ASP A 69 -11.79 6.92 -2.48
CA ASP A 69 -12.49 8.12 -2.95
C ASP A 69 -11.64 9.39 -2.83
N SER A 70 -10.43 9.30 -2.28
CA SER A 70 -9.54 10.44 -2.05
C SER A 70 -8.06 10.08 -2.30
N PRO A 71 -7.64 9.99 -3.58
CA PRO A 71 -6.23 9.80 -3.91
C PRO A 71 -5.38 10.99 -3.48
N THR A 72 -4.07 10.79 -3.35
CA THR A 72 -3.12 11.87 -3.11
C THR A 72 -3.01 12.74 -4.37
N VAL A 73 -3.18 14.06 -4.23
CA VAL A 73 -3.15 15.01 -5.35
C VAL A 73 -2.01 16.00 -5.16
N ILE A 74 -1.13 16.09 -6.14
CA ILE A 74 0.09 16.91 -6.11
C ILE A 74 0.16 17.79 -7.35
N ASP A 75 0.49 19.07 -7.19
CA ASP A 75 0.66 19.97 -8.33
C ASP A 75 2.00 19.74 -9.04
N ILE A 76 1.98 19.79 -10.38
CA ILE A 76 3.20 19.86 -11.20
C ILE A 76 3.70 21.31 -11.15
N ASP A 77 4.74 21.55 -10.36
CA ASP A 77 5.25 22.89 -10.05
C ASP A 77 6.57 23.23 -10.78
N ASN A 78 7.19 22.23 -11.42
CA ASN A 78 8.51 22.32 -12.05
C ASN A 78 9.69 22.62 -11.11
N SER A 79 9.48 22.71 -9.79
CA SER A 79 10.53 22.85 -8.79
C SER A 79 10.79 21.56 -8.02
N THR A 80 9.72 20.89 -7.60
CA THR A 80 9.75 19.68 -6.77
C THR A 80 9.20 18.49 -7.56
N ASN A 81 8.09 18.70 -8.27
CA ASN A 81 7.36 17.67 -8.99
C ASN A 81 7.37 18.02 -10.47
N ARG A 82 8.00 17.16 -11.27
CA ARG A 82 8.27 17.44 -12.70
C ARG A 82 7.87 16.25 -13.54
N VAL A 83 7.14 16.50 -14.62
CA VAL A 83 6.85 15.48 -15.63
C VAL A 83 7.52 15.91 -16.92
N VAL A 84 8.32 15.01 -17.50
CA VAL A 84 9.13 15.29 -18.67
C VAL A 84 8.95 14.16 -19.67
N TYR A 85 8.56 14.49 -20.89
CA TYR A 85 8.59 13.57 -22.03
C TYR A 85 9.79 13.93 -22.89
N ARG A 86 10.66 12.96 -23.16
CA ARG A 86 11.98 13.19 -23.74
C ARG A 86 12.21 12.26 -24.92
N PHE A 87 12.77 12.82 -25.98
CA PHE A 87 13.09 12.12 -27.22
C PHE A 87 14.60 12.00 -27.37
N TYR A 88 15.03 10.89 -27.92
CA TYR A 88 16.43 10.56 -28.15
C TYR A 88 16.67 10.27 -29.63
N ASN A 89 17.90 10.51 -30.07
CA ASN A 89 18.32 10.21 -31.44
C ASN A 89 18.69 8.73 -31.67
N GLY A 90 18.36 7.86 -30.72
CA GLY A 90 18.63 6.42 -30.72
C GLY A 90 17.96 5.76 -29.53
N THR A 91 18.08 4.45 -29.40
CA THR A 91 17.42 3.68 -28.34
C THR A 91 17.89 4.11 -26.95
N VAL A 92 16.94 4.49 -26.09
CA VAL A 92 17.19 4.91 -24.71
C VAL A 92 17.19 3.70 -23.78
N ALA A 93 18.05 3.73 -22.76
CA ALA A 93 18.17 2.71 -21.73
C ALA A 93 18.19 3.32 -20.32
N ASP A 94 18.07 2.48 -19.30
CA ASP A 94 18.01 2.87 -17.88
C ASP A 94 19.19 3.77 -17.47
N ASP A 95 20.40 3.47 -17.95
CA ASP A 95 21.63 4.23 -17.71
C ASP A 95 21.59 5.67 -18.26
N ASN A 96 20.79 5.93 -19.30
CA ASN A 96 20.58 7.28 -19.82
C ASN A 96 19.73 8.16 -18.89
N ILE A 97 18.96 7.53 -17.99
CA ILE A 97 18.05 8.21 -17.06
C ILE A 97 18.65 8.29 -15.65
N CYS A 98 19.22 7.19 -15.16
CA CYS A 98 19.53 7.05 -13.73
C CYS A 98 20.97 7.37 -13.34
N ASN A 99 21.92 7.34 -14.27
CA ASN A 99 23.33 7.55 -13.91
C ASN A 99 23.62 9.02 -13.61
N THR A 100 24.38 9.27 -12.54
CA THR A 100 24.90 10.61 -12.19
C THR A 100 25.68 11.24 -13.34
N ILE A 101 26.38 10.40 -14.12
CA ILE A 101 27.02 10.77 -15.38
C ILE A 101 26.39 9.88 -16.46
N PRO A 102 25.35 10.37 -17.17
CA PRO A 102 24.73 9.63 -18.26
C PRO A 102 25.74 9.37 -19.39
N PRO A 103 25.63 8.24 -20.11
CA PRO A 103 26.45 7.99 -21.29
C PRO A 103 26.18 9.06 -22.37
N ALA A 104 27.20 9.36 -23.19
CA ALA A 104 27.12 10.41 -24.20
C ALA A 104 26.15 10.11 -25.37
N THR A 105 25.71 8.86 -25.51
CA THR A 105 24.76 8.41 -26.53
C THR A 105 23.70 7.45 -25.96
N PRO A 106 22.47 7.47 -26.49
CA PRO A 106 21.94 8.49 -27.41
C PRO A 106 21.84 9.88 -26.75
N TYR A 107 21.87 10.94 -27.56
CA TYR A 107 21.65 12.30 -27.09
C TYR A 107 20.17 12.66 -27.17
N VAL A 108 19.76 13.61 -26.32
CA VAL A 108 18.40 14.16 -26.28
C VAL A 108 18.16 14.98 -27.53
N SER A 109 17.22 14.57 -28.38
CA SER A 109 16.86 15.27 -29.62
C SER A 109 15.76 16.31 -29.42
N ASP A 110 14.84 16.07 -28.48
CA ASP A 110 13.81 17.02 -28.06
C ASP A 110 13.35 16.70 -26.62
N GLN A 111 12.72 17.66 -25.96
CA GLN A 111 12.15 17.49 -24.62
C GLN A 111 10.93 18.37 -24.42
N TRP A 112 9.84 17.75 -23.97
CA TRP A 112 8.65 18.47 -23.54
C TRP A 112 8.51 18.39 -22.02
N THR A 113 8.49 19.56 -21.39
CA THR A 113 8.29 19.68 -19.94
C THR A 113 6.83 20.03 -19.67
N ALA A 114 6.19 19.33 -18.73
CA ALA A 114 4.85 19.67 -18.29
C ALA A 114 4.85 21.01 -17.57
N SER A 115 4.19 22.03 -18.11
CA SER A 115 4.09 23.36 -17.52
C SER A 115 3.03 23.47 -16.43
N SER A 116 2.03 22.58 -16.44
CA SER A 116 0.94 22.54 -15.47
C SER A 116 0.26 21.17 -15.46
N GLY A 117 -0.53 20.93 -14.42
CA GLY A 117 -1.32 19.71 -14.23
C GLY A 117 -1.23 19.23 -12.79
N LYS A 118 -1.93 18.13 -12.51
CA LYS A 118 -1.91 17.46 -11.20
C LYS A 118 -1.47 16.01 -11.37
N ILE A 119 -0.73 15.49 -10.41
CA ILE A 119 -0.38 14.09 -10.25
C ILE A 119 -1.35 13.51 -9.21
N GLU A 120 -2.21 12.60 -9.63
CA GLU A 120 -3.06 11.80 -8.76
C GLU A 120 -2.41 10.44 -8.53
N ILE A 121 -2.25 10.06 -7.26
CA ILE A 121 -1.66 8.80 -6.83
C ILE A 121 -2.70 8.06 -5.98
N ALA A 122 -3.20 6.93 -6.50
CA ALA A 122 -4.02 6.01 -5.73
C ALA A 122 -3.17 4.81 -5.30
N THR A 123 -3.05 4.60 -4.00
CA THR A 123 -2.21 3.52 -3.44
C THR A 123 -3.09 2.39 -2.92
N THR A 124 -2.72 1.14 -3.21
CA THR A 124 -3.38 -0.06 -2.69
C THR A 124 -2.36 -1.04 -2.11
N THR A 125 -2.75 -1.83 -1.11
CA THR A 125 -1.87 -2.87 -0.57
C THR A 125 -1.70 -4.00 -1.58
N LYS A 126 -0.45 -4.38 -1.85
CA LYS A 126 -0.12 -5.57 -2.65
C LYS A 126 0.08 -6.77 -1.73
N THR A 127 -0.80 -7.75 -1.85
CA THR A 127 -0.73 -8.99 -1.08
C THR A 127 -0.49 -10.22 -1.95
N ILE A 128 0.07 -11.26 -1.35
CA ILE A 128 0.12 -12.61 -1.88
C ILE A 128 -0.57 -13.58 -0.90
N PRO A 129 -1.03 -14.76 -1.34
CA PRO A 129 -1.47 -15.81 -0.42
C PRO A 129 -0.37 -16.18 0.57
N GLY A 130 -0.74 -16.35 1.85
CA GLY A 130 0.17 -16.83 2.88
C GLY A 130 0.22 -18.37 2.95
N THR A 131 0.86 -18.89 4.00
CA THR A 131 1.01 -20.33 4.24
C THR A 131 -0.20 -20.98 4.92
N ILE A 132 -1.11 -20.17 5.46
CA ILE A 132 -2.36 -20.61 6.08
C ILE A 132 -3.48 -20.39 5.06
N ALA A 133 -4.41 -21.35 4.94
CA ALA A 133 -5.55 -21.21 4.04
C ALA A 133 -6.30 -19.90 4.31
N GLY A 134 -6.61 -19.15 3.25
CA GLY A 134 -7.28 -17.85 3.32
C GLY A 134 -6.44 -16.69 3.86
N SER A 135 -5.18 -16.92 4.26
CA SER A 135 -4.31 -15.85 4.77
C SER A 135 -3.64 -15.08 3.65
N THR A 136 -3.29 -13.83 3.94
CA THR A 136 -2.61 -12.95 2.99
C THR A 136 -1.39 -12.32 3.64
N VAL A 137 -0.34 -12.12 2.86
CA VAL A 137 0.90 -11.46 3.29
C VAL A 137 1.08 -10.19 2.49
N ILE A 138 1.31 -9.06 3.16
CA ILE A 138 1.66 -7.80 2.51
C ILE A 138 3.09 -7.92 1.98
N THR A 139 3.27 -7.62 0.70
CA THR A 139 4.57 -7.67 0.00
C THR A 139 5.00 -6.33 -0.58
N GLY A 140 4.09 -5.35 -0.56
CA GLY A 140 4.34 -4.04 -1.14
C GLY A 140 3.08 -3.21 -1.26
N TYR A 141 3.20 -2.13 -2.02
CA TYR A 141 2.12 -1.20 -2.34
C TYR A 141 2.11 -0.96 -3.85
N ASN A 142 0.92 -0.93 -4.44
CA ASN A 142 0.73 -0.55 -5.84
C ASN A 142 0.24 0.91 -5.89
N HIS A 143 1.02 1.77 -6.53
CA HIS A 143 0.72 3.18 -6.74
C HIS A 143 0.26 3.38 -8.19
N ARG A 144 -1.04 3.62 -8.39
CA ARG A 144 -1.61 4.01 -9.68
C ARG A 144 -1.40 5.51 -9.87
N ILE A 145 -0.60 5.88 -10.87
CA ILE A 145 -0.23 7.27 -11.15
C ILE A 145 -0.98 7.76 -12.39
N VAL A 146 -1.73 8.85 -12.22
CA VAL A 146 -2.51 9.49 -13.28
C VAL A 146 -2.25 11.00 -13.26
N PHE A 147 -1.92 11.58 -14.41
CA PHE A 147 -1.84 13.03 -14.55
C PHE A 147 -3.21 13.59 -14.98
N LYS A 148 -3.67 14.64 -14.31
CA LYS A 148 -4.90 15.36 -14.63
C LYS A 148 -4.62 16.74 -15.16
N ASN A 149 -5.29 17.11 -16.24
CA ASN A 149 -5.17 18.41 -16.91
C ASN A 149 -3.71 18.80 -17.18
N ILE A 150 -2.90 17.81 -17.58
CA ILE A 150 -1.47 18.01 -17.82
C ILE A 150 -1.27 18.74 -19.15
N THR A 151 -0.40 19.76 -19.13
CA THR A 151 -0.01 20.51 -20.32
C THR A 151 1.49 20.41 -20.50
N PHE A 152 1.95 19.86 -21.62
CA PHE A 152 3.35 19.85 -22.02
C PHE A 152 3.66 21.01 -22.95
N THR A 153 4.77 21.69 -22.70
CA THR A 153 5.33 22.71 -23.60
C THR A 153 6.24 22.05 -24.63
N LYS A 154 5.91 22.20 -25.91
CA LYS A 154 6.75 21.77 -27.04
C LYS A 154 7.59 22.94 -27.55
N THR A 155 8.51 22.68 -28.48
CA THR A 155 9.20 23.75 -29.23
C THR A 155 8.20 24.65 -29.96
N ASN A 156 7.15 24.06 -30.53
CA ASN A 156 6.11 24.76 -31.31
C ASN A 156 4.72 24.49 -30.73
N GLY A 157 4.39 25.16 -29.61
CA GLY A 157 3.06 25.12 -29.00
C GLY A 157 2.97 24.20 -27.78
N THR A 158 1.78 23.67 -27.51
CA THR A 158 1.49 22.87 -26.32
C THR A 158 0.77 21.57 -26.67
N GLN A 159 0.88 20.57 -25.79
CA GLN A 159 0.08 19.35 -25.79
C GLN A 159 -0.71 19.32 -24.49
N VAL A 160 -2.02 19.05 -24.54
CA VAL A 160 -2.85 18.97 -23.34
C VAL A 160 -3.54 17.62 -23.26
N TYR A 161 -3.58 17.04 -22.06
CA TYR A 161 -4.38 15.86 -21.75
C TYR A 161 -5.22 16.13 -20.49
N GLU A 162 -6.54 15.95 -20.58
CA GLU A 162 -7.42 16.02 -19.40
C GLU A 162 -7.10 14.89 -18.41
N THR A 163 -6.87 13.68 -18.92
CA THR A 163 -6.42 12.54 -18.14
C THR A 163 -5.34 11.81 -18.93
N PHE A 164 -4.20 11.57 -18.29
CA PHE A 164 -3.08 10.84 -18.85
C PHE A 164 -2.63 9.78 -17.84
N VAL A 165 -2.73 8.50 -18.18
CA VAL A 165 -2.29 7.41 -17.31
C VAL A 165 -0.78 7.25 -17.47
N PHE A 166 -0.03 7.44 -16.38
CA PHE A 166 1.40 7.11 -16.39
C PHE A 166 1.58 5.59 -16.24
N GLY A 167 0.88 5.00 -15.25
CA GLY A 167 0.88 3.57 -15.01
C GLY A 167 0.96 3.23 -13.53
N ASP A 168 1.27 1.97 -13.26
CA ASP A 168 1.41 1.43 -11.91
C ASP A 168 2.89 1.40 -11.51
N TYR A 169 3.20 1.82 -10.29
CA TYR A 169 4.52 1.74 -9.68
C TYR A 169 4.42 0.95 -8.39
N ILE A 170 5.25 -0.09 -8.24
CA ILE A 170 5.20 -0.97 -7.07
C ILE A 170 6.40 -0.72 -6.17
N THR A 171 6.13 -0.42 -4.90
CA THR A 171 7.16 -0.37 -3.85
C THR A 171 7.10 -1.63 -2.99
N PRO A 172 8.25 -2.19 -2.59
CA PRO A 172 8.27 -3.37 -1.72
C PRO A 172 7.94 -3.02 -0.27
N ALA A 173 7.39 -3.97 0.46
CA ALA A 173 7.20 -3.92 1.90
C ALA A 173 7.81 -5.16 2.55
N THR A 174 8.34 -5.01 3.77
CA THR A 174 8.81 -6.14 4.56
C THR A 174 7.61 -6.92 5.10
N PRO A 175 7.50 -8.22 4.80
CA PRO A 175 6.43 -9.05 5.37
C PRO A 175 6.46 -9.08 6.90
N LEU A 176 5.27 -9.07 7.52
CA LEU A 176 5.15 -9.26 8.97
C LEU A 176 5.59 -10.69 9.36
N PRO A 177 6.40 -10.85 10.42
CA PRO A 177 7.10 -12.11 10.70
C PRO A 177 6.18 -13.24 11.19
N PHE A 178 5.25 -12.99 12.11
CA PHE A 178 4.31 -13.99 12.66
C PHE A 178 4.99 -15.30 13.12
N GLY A 179 6.14 -15.18 13.77
CA GLY A 179 7.00 -16.29 14.21
C GLY A 179 6.66 -16.87 15.58
N PHE A 180 5.38 -16.91 15.95
CA PHE A 180 4.93 -17.34 17.29
C PHE A 180 5.01 -18.86 17.49
N ASP A 181 5.38 -19.30 18.69
CA ASP A 181 5.59 -20.71 19.04
C ASP A 181 4.31 -21.50 19.37
N LYS A 182 3.13 -20.85 19.25
CA LYS A 182 1.81 -21.39 19.57
C LYS A 182 1.63 -21.80 21.05
N THR A 183 2.47 -21.28 21.94
CA THR A 183 2.25 -21.32 23.39
C THR A 183 1.87 -19.94 23.86
N VAL A 184 0.74 -19.80 24.54
CA VAL A 184 0.27 -18.48 25.01
C VAL A 184 0.34 -18.39 26.53
N ASP A 185 0.65 -17.21 27.02
CA ASP A 185 0.60 -16.85 28.43
C ASP A 185 -0.64 -16.00 28.73
N GLN A 186 -1.05 -15.95 30.00
CA GLN A 186 -2.15 -15.11 30.44
C GLN A 186 -1.74 -14.21 31.61
N CYS A 187 -2.13 -12.94 31.53
CA CYS A 187 -1.95 -12.01 32.62
C CYS A 187 -2.80 -12.37 33.84
N PRO A 188 -2.23 -12.41 35.06
CA PRO A 188 -2.92 -12.91 36.24
C PRO A 188 -4.14 -12.05 36.64
N ILE A 189 -4.07 -10.74 36.42
CA ILE A 189 -5.11 -9.77 36.82
C ILE A 189 -6.02 -9.41 35.64
N SER A 190 -5.46 -8.88 34.54
CA SER A 190 -6.26 -8.42 33.40
C SER A 190 -6.87 -9.56 32.58
N LYS A 191 -6.32 -10.78 32.72
CA LYS A 191 -6.70 -11.98 31.95
C LYS A 191 -6.44 -11.89 30.46
N ASP A 192 -5.71 -10.87 30.01
CA ASP A 192 -5.24 -10.75 28.63
C ASP A 192 -4.32 -11.94 28.30
N VAL A 193 -4.48 -12.48 27.09
CA VAL A 193 -3.68 -13.61 26.61
C VAL A 193 -2.69 -13.10 25.57
N TYR A 194 -1.43 -13.49 25.66
CA TYR A 194 -0.38 -13.00 24.77
C TYR A 194 0.56 -14.11 24.30
N ASN A 195 1.10 -13.96 23.09
CA ASN A 195 2.26 -14.67 22.58
C ASN A 195 3.24 -13.63 22.03
N PHE A 196 4.54 -13.86 22.19
CA PHE A 196 5.56 -12.90 21.78
C PHE A 196 6.85 -13.59 21.33
N THR A 197 7.59 -12.90 20.48
CA THR A 197 9.00 -13.20 20.17
C THR A 197 9.87 -12.04 20.65
N SER A 198 11.17 -12.01 20.34
CA SER A 198 12.04 -10.89 20.71
C SER A 198 11.64 -9.55 20.09
N GLY A 199 10.83 -9.54 19.01
CA GLY A 199 10.51 -8.32 18.24
C GLY A 199 9.03 -8.11 17.90
N GLU A 200 8.14 -9.04 18.26
CA GLU A 200 6.70 -8.90 18.02
C GLU A 200 5.86 -9.51 19.14
N ALA A 201 4.63 -9.04 19.29
CA ALA A 201 3.61 -9.64 20.14
C ALA A 201 2.28 -9.74 19.40
N LEU A 202 1.53 -10.80 19.67
CA LEU A 202 0.12 -10.91 19.34
C LEU A 202 -0.63 -11.05 20.66
N THR A 203 -1.62 -10.18 20.90
CA THR A 203 -2.38 -10.13 22.16
C THR A 203 -3.88 -10.23 21.90
N LEU A 204 -4.57 -10.87 22.84
CA LEU A 204 -6.02 -10.85 23.00
C LEU A 204 -6.34 -10.16 24.32
N GLU A 205 -6.80 -8.91 24.24
CA GLU A 205 -7.03 -8.04 25.40
C GLU A 205 -8.52 -7.91 25.73
N ASN A 206 -8.81 -7.72 27.02
CA ASN A 206 -10.18 -7.54 27.55
C ASN A 206 -11.14 -8.63 27.03
N LEU A 207 -10.72 -9.89 27.16
CA LEU A 207 -11.48 -11.05 26.70
C LEU A 207 -12.79 -11.21 27.46
N ASP A 208 -13.78 -11.77 26.78
CA ASP A 208 -14.98 -12.27 27.44
C ASP A 208 -14.59 -13.31 28.50
N ALA A 209 -15.01 -13.07 29.75
CA ALA A 209 -14.68 -13.93 30.87
C ALA A 209 -15.19 -15.37 30.71
N THR A 210 -16.12 -15.60 29.78
CA THR A 210 -16.65 -16.92 29.45
C THR A 210 -15.74 -17.73 28.53
N LEU A 211 -14.74 -17.14 27.86
CA LEU A 211 -13.90 -17.86 26.90
C LEU A 211 -12.93 -18.84 27.57
N ILE A 212 -12.19 -18.37 28.57
CA ILE A 212 -11.18 -19.14 29.29
C ILE A 212 -11.77 -19.56 30.64
N VAL A 213 -12.45 -20.71 30.65
CA VAL A 213 -13.08 -21.28 31.84
C VAL A 213 -12.54 -22.69 32.05
N ASN A 214 -12.14 -22.99 33.28
CA ASN A 214 -11.61 -24.28 33.75
C ASN A 214 -12.71 -25.35 33.82
N GLU A 215 -13.34 -25.59 32.68
CA GLU A 215 -14.40 -26.57 32.48
C GLU A 215 -14.27 -27.08 31.04
N GLU A 216 -14.37 -28.39 30.88
CA GLU A 216 -14.25 -29.03 29.57
C GLU A 216 -15.38 -28.58 28.64
N THR A 217 -15.05 -28.30 27.39
CA THR A 217 -16.04 -28.08 26.34
C THR A 217 -16.53 -29.44 25.83
N LEU A 218 -17.81 -29.58 25.52
CA LEU A 218 -18.30 -30.77 24.82
C LEU A 218 -17.70 -30.84 23.40
N PRO A 219 -17.63 -32.04 22.80
CA PRO A 219 -17.22 -32.19 21.41
C PRO A 219 -17.99 -31.26 20.47
N ASP A 220 -17.28 -30.58 19.58
CA ASP A 220 -17.81 -29.65 18.57
C ASP A 220 -18.61 -28.45 19.12
N THR A 221 -18.49 -28.15 20.42
CA THR A 221 -19.09 -26.96 21.04
C THR A 221 -18.01 -26.07 21.68
N PRO A 222 -17.11 -25.45 20.88
CA PRO A 222 -16.15 -24.49 21.42
C PRO A 222 -16.88 -23.29 22.03
N ARG A 223 -16.24 -22.65 23.01
CA ARG A 223 -16.68 -21.32 23.47
C ARG A 223 -16.24 -20.30 22.44
N THR A 224 -17.13 -19.40 22.06
CA THR A 224 -16.87 -18.46 20.97
C THR A 224 -17.12 -17.02 21.39
N ALA A 225 -16.29 -16.11 20.87
CA ALA A 225 -16.57 -14.68 20.93
C ALA A 225 -16.13 -14.01 19.62
N ILE A 226 -16.50 -12.74 19.48
CA ILE A 226 -16.17 -11.93 18.30
C ILE A 226 -15.14 -10.88 18.68
N ILE A 227 -14.13 -10.72 17.83
CA ILE A 227 -13.14 -9.65 17.91
C ILE A 227 -13.85 -8.30 17.83
N GLY A 228 -13.52 -7.40 18.74
CA GLY A 228 -14.05 -6.04 18.75
C GLY A 228 -13.00 -5.01 19.15
N SER A 229 -13.35 -3.73 18.98
CA SER A 229 -12.48 -2.60 19.31
C SER A 229 -12.35 -2.33 20.81
N VAL A 230 -13.29 -2.81 21.63
CA VAL A 230 -13.31 -2.61 23.09
C VAL A 230 -13.15 -3.92 23.86
N LYS A 231 -13.80 -5.00 23.40
CA LYS A 231 -13.80 -6.33 24.03
C LYS A 231 -13.26 -7.35 23.05
N ASN A 232 -12.52 -8.33 23.54
CA ASN A 232 -11.83 -9.33 22.72
C ASN A 232 -10.91 -8.70 21.66
N LYS A 233 -10.12 -7.70 22.06
CA LYS A 233 -9.28 -6.95 21.13
C LYS A 233 -8.10 -7.81 20.70
N LEU A 234 -8.02 -8.12 19.41
CA LEU A 234 -6.85 -8.75 18.81
C LEU A 234 -5.87 -7.66 18.37
N ILE A 235 -4.63 -7.70 18.85
CA ILE A 235 -3.63 -6.69 18.49
C ILE A 235 -2.29 -7.35 18.21
N HIS A 236 -1.71 -7.03 17.05
CA HIS A 236 -0.34 -7.40 16.70
C HIS A 236 0.54 -6.17 16.80
N ARG A 237 1.69 -6.28 17.47
CA ARG A 237 2.63 -5.18 17.66
C ARG A 237 4.02 -5.60 17.25
N LEU A 238 4.71 -4.72 16.54
CA LEU A 238 6.13 -4.80 16.28
C LEU A 238 6.87 -3.88 17.25
N TYR A 239 8.04 -4.31 17.67
CA TYR A 239 8.84 -3.60 18.67
C TYR A 239 10.22 -3.27 18.13
N SER A 240 10.75 -2.12 18.55
CA SER A 240 12.08 -1.61 18.22
C SER A 240 12.79 -1.08 19.46
N ASN A 241 14.08 -0.77 19.32
CA ASN A 241 14.90 -0.17 20.38
C ASN A 241 15.02 -1.02 21.66
N GLY A 242 14.93 -2.35 21.55
CA GLY A 242 15.11 -3.27 22.67
C GLY A 242 14.69 -4.69 22.30
N VAL A 243 14.72 -5.59 23.29
CA VAL A 243 14.26 -6.97 23.16
C VAL A 243 13.01 -7.14 24.01
N LEU A 244 11.96 -7.67 23.41
CA LEU A 244 10.72 -7.98 24.10
C LEU A 244 10.87 -9.25 24.97
N SER A 245 10.32 -9.19 26.17
CA SER A 245 10.31 -10.30 27.14
C SER A 245 8.97 -10.38 27.86
N ALA A 246 8.72 -11.48 28.57
CA ALA A 246 7.49 -11.69 29.33
C ALA A 246 7.21 -10.57 30.35
N SER A 247 8.24 -9.92 30.90
CA SER A 247 8.07 -8.81 31.85
C SER A 247 7.49 -7.55 31.21
N TYR A 248 7.36 -7.49 29.88
CA TYR A 248 6.72 -6.37 29.21
C TYR A 248 5.20 -6.35 29.43
N PHE A 249 4.62 -7.53 29.58
CA PHE A 249 3.18 -7.72 29.70
C PHE A 249 2.71 -7.64 31.15
N CYS A 250 1.40 -7.50 31.33
CA CYS A 250 0.74 -7.60 32.64
C CYS A 250 1.12 -6.51 33.65
N ASN A 251 1.72 -5.41 33.19
CA ASN A 251 2.04 -4.25 34.01
C ASN A 251 0.86 -3.28 34.07
N THR A 252 0.63 -2.66 35.23
CA THR A 252 -0.33 -1.56 35.37
C THR A 252 0.06 -0.33 34.55
N THR A 253 1.37 -0.18 34.30
CA THR A 253 1.97 0.88 33.50
C THR A 253 2.84 0.23 32.45
N PRO A 254 2.54 0.38 31.15
CA PRO A 254 3.34 -0.22 30.08
C PRO A 254 4.80 0.25 30.15
N PRO A 255 5.78 -0.66 30.00
CA PRO A 255 7.18 -0.26 29.92
C PRO A 255 7.44 0.61 28.69
N THR A 256 8.38 1.56 28.81
CA THR A 256 8.77 2.45 27.71
C THR A 256 9.71 1.79 26.70
N LEU A 257 10.37 0.69 27.08
CA LEU A 257 11.25 -0.11 26.22
C LEU A 257 10.93 -1.61 26.31
N PRO A 258 10.98 -2.33 25.16
CA PRO A 258 11.11 -1.79 23.81
C PRO A 258 9.90 -0.91 23.40
N THR A 259 10.11 -0.04 22.41
CA THR A 259 9.06 0.85 21.87
C THR A 259 8.24 0.13 20.81
N VAL A 260 6.92 0.33 20.80
CA VAL A 260 6.05 -0.13 19.71
C VAL A 260 6.40 0.67 18.44
N SER A 261 6.85 -0.01 17.39
CA SER A 261 7.12 0.59 16.08
C SER A 261 5.92 0.51 15.15
N GLU A 262 5.10 -0.53 15.27
CA GLU A 262 3.85 -0.69 14.53
C GLU A 262 2.80 -1.37 15.40
N GLU A 263 1.53 -1.00 15.18
CA GLU A 263 0.38 -1.64 15.80
C GLU A 263 -0.67 -1.94 14.74
N TRP A 264 -1.10 -3.20 14.69
CA TRP A 264 -2.14 -3.71 13.81
C TRP A 264 -3.29 -4.18 14.67
N ASN A 265 -4.46 -3.58 14.48
CA ASN A 265 -5.65 -3.87 15.26
C ASN A 265 -6.57 -4.83 14.49
N GLY A 266 -7.13 -5.80 15.18
CA GLY A 266 -8.14 -6.70 14.63
C GLY A 266 -9.39 -5.91 14.21
N VAL A 267 -9.81 -6.12 12.96
CA VAL A 267 -11.08 -5.57 12.45
C VAL A 267 -12.24 -6.24 13.21
N ASN A 268 -13.24 -5.44 13.57
CA ASN A 268 -14.46 -5.94 14.22
C ASN A 268 -15.03 -7.12 13.43
N GLY A 269 -15.18 -8.26 14.10
CA GLY A 269 -15.75 -9.44 13.49
C GLY A 269 -17.26 -9.33 13.30
N VAL A 270 -17.78 -10.22 12.47
CA VAL A 270 -19.21 -10.38 12.21
C VAL A 270 -19.59 -11.80 12.62
N ALA A 271 -20.66 -11.93 13.42
CA ALA A 271 -21.10 -13.20 13.97
C ALA A 271 -21.24 -14.27 12.88
N ASN A 272 -20.62 -15.43 13.09
CA ASN A 272 -20.58 -16.57 12.15
C ASN A 272 -19.94 -16.29 10.78
N VAL A 273 -19.25 -15.15 10.61
CA VAL A 273 -18.64 -14.75 9.33
C VAL A 273 -17.15 -14.49 9.50
N SER A 274 -16.75 -13.58 10.39
CA SER A 274 -15.37 -13.10 10.49
C SER A 274 -14.96 -12.75 11.92
N GLY A 275 -13.65 -12.74 12.18
CA GLY A 275 -13.07 -12.32 13.45
C GLY A 275 -13.61 -13.11 14.65
N ILE A 276 -13.69 -14.44 14.52
CA ILE A 276 -14.23 -15.32 15.56
C ILE A 276 -13.05 -15.86 16.38
N ILE A 277 -13.13 -15.75 17.70
CA ILE A 277 -12.23 -16.44 18.63
C ILE A 277 -12.96 -17.69 19.09
N GLU A 278 -12.32 -18.84 18.96
CA GLU A 278 -12.81 -20.12 19.47
C GLU A 278 -11.85 -20.68 20.52
N VAL A 279 -12.42 -21.16 21.61
CA VAL A 279 -11.69 -21.83 22.68
C VAL A 279 -12.29 -23.21 22.90
N THR A 280 -11.47 -24.23 22.73
CA THR A 280 -11.76 -25.60 23.17
C THR A 280 -10.97 -25.88 24.43
N THR A 281 -11.60 -26.51 25.42
CA THR A 281 -10.97 -26.79 26.71
C THR A 281 -11.03 -28.27 27.01
N ILE A 282 -9.89 -28.85 27.35
CA ILE A 282 -9.79 -30.24 27.82
C ILE A 282 -9.14 -30.27 29.20
N LYS A 283 -9.51 -31.26 30.01
CA LYS A 283 -8.82 -31.49 31.28
C LYS A 283 -7.43 -32.07 31.03
N SER A 284 -6.42 -31.50 31.68
CA SER A 284 -5.01 -31.93 31.58
C SER A 284 -4.53 -32.38 32.96
N GLY A 285 -4.59 -33.68 33.22
CA GLY A 285 -4.27 -34.23 34.55
C GLY A 285 -5.38 -34.01 35.57
N THR A 286 -5.02 -33.76 36.84
CA THR A 286 -5.98 -33.73 37.95
C THR A 286 -6.60 -32.35 38.17
N THR A 287 -5.79 -31.29 38.08
CA THR A 287 -6.19 -29.91 38.40
C THR A 287 -6.04 -28.93 37.23
N ALA A 288 -5.30 -29.28 36.18
CA ALA A 288 -5.03 -28.34 35.09
C ALA A 288 -6.04 -28.46 33.94
N PHE A 289 -6.23 -27.37 33.22
CA PHE A 289 -7.03 -27.30 32.00
C PHE A 289 -6.17 -26.75 30.86
N LYS A 290 -6.26 -27.38 29.70
CA LYS A 290 -5.61 -26.90 28.48
C LYS A 290 -6.65 -26.28 27.58
N HIS A 291 -6.45 -25.03 27.23
CA HIS A 291 -7.29 -24.27 26.31
C HIS A 291 -6.58 -24.15 24.97
N ASN A 292 -7.16 -24.68 23.90
CA ASN A 292 -6.67 -24.45 22.55
C ASN A 292 -7.46 -23.29 21.95
N ILE A 293 -6.75 -22.21 21.63
CA ILE A 293 -7.31 -20.95 21.15
C ILE A 293 -7.06 -20.81 19.66
N VAL A 294 -8.13 -20.60 18.90
CA VAL A 294 -8.12 -20.45 17.45
C VAL A 294 -8.81 -19.16 17.07
N ILE A 295 -8.25 -18.45 16.09
CA ILE A 295 -8.81 -17.23 15.53
C ILE A 295 -9.22 -17.53 14.09
N LYS A 296 -10.49 -17.36 13.76
CA LYS A 296 -11.04 -17.67 12.43
C LYS A 296 -11.39 -16.41 11.65
N ASN A 297 -11.02 -16.39 10.37
CA ASN A 297 -11.38 -15.34 9.42
C ASN A 297 -11.08 -13.93 9.94
N ALA A 298 -9.97 -13.76 10.67
CA ALA A 298 -9.59 -12.46 11.22
C ALA A 298 -8.78 -11.65 10.20
N THR A 299 -9.05 -10.35 10.19
CA THR A 299 -8.29 -9.35 9.44
C THR A 299 -7.66 -8.40 10.44
N LEU A 300 -6.38 -8.10 10.28
CA LEU A 300 -5.73 -7.02 11.01
C LEU A 300 -5.55 -5.80 10.10
N LYS A 301 -5.62 -4.63 10.72
CA LYS A 301 -5.60 -3.33 10.07
C LYS A 301 -4.64 -2.39 10.78
N LYS A 302 -3.83 -1.68 10.00
CA LYS A 302 -3.05 -0.52 10.42
C LYS A 302 -3.33 0.56 9.39
N ASP A 303 -3.83 1.71 9.84
CA ASP A 303 -4.27 2.80 8.98
C ASP A 303 -5.24 2.30 7.89
N ASN A 304 -4.90 2.31 6.61
CA ASN A 304 -5.70 1.75 5.50
C ASN A 304 -5.19 0.38 5.01
N SER A 305 -4.01 -0.04 5.44
CA SER A 305 -3.43 -1.35 5.17
C SER A 305 -4.15 -2.48 5.92
N THR A 306 -4.42 -3.60 5.24
CA THR A 306 -5.02 -4.79 5.86
C THR A 306 -4.40 -6.09 5.37
N PHE A 307 -4.46 -7.12 6.21
CA PHE A 307 -4.16 -8.50 5.84
C PHE A 307 -5.01 -9.50 6.64
N LYS A 308 -5.26 -10.68 6.07
CA LYS A 308 -5.97 -11.79 6.70
C LYS A 308 -5.00 -12.75 7.39
N LEU A 309 -5.31 -13.14 8.63
CA LEU A 309 -4.59 -14.22 9.34
C LEU A 309 -4.84 -15.61 8.76
N GLY A 310 -5.98 -15.78 8.09
CA GLY A 310 -6.41 -17.04 7.51
C GLY A 310 -7.79 -17.46 7.97
N ASP A 311 -8.30 -18.52 7.35
CA ASP A 311 -9.59 -19.12 7.66
C ASP A 311 -9.59 -19.67 9.09
N VAL A 312 -8.47 -20.29 9.48
CA VAL A 312 -8.23 -20.86 10.81
C VAL A 312 -6.77 -20.63 11.21
N TYR A 313 -6.53 -19.62 12.05
CA TYR A 313 -5.23 -19.31 12.64
C TYR A 313 -5.15 -19.91 14.05
N ILE A 314 -4.19 -20.81 14.28
CA ILE A 314 -3.93 -21.38 15.61
C ILE A 314 -3.15 -20.33 16.41
N TYR A 315 -3.81 -19.70 17.39
CA TYR A 315 -3.16 -18.71 18.23
C TYR A 315 -2.22 -19.37 19.24
N GLY A 316 -2.70 -20.42 19.89
CA GLY A 316 -1.87 -21.26 20.74
C GLY A 316 -2.64 -22.00 21.83
N GLU A 317 -1.87 -22.72 22.64
CA GLU A 317 -2.35 -23.43 23.82
C GLU A 317 -2.05 -22.66 25.10
N LEU A 318 -3.06 -22.48 25.95
CA LEU A 318 -2.96 -21.90 27.29
C LEU A 318 -3.18 -23.00 28.34
N LEU A 319 -2.33 -23.05 29.36
CA LEU A 319 -2.52 -23.93 30.53
C LEU A 319 -2.96 -23.12 31.75
N THR A 320 -4.03 -23.56 32.40
CA THR A 320 -4.54 -22.98 33.65
C THR A 320 -4.72 -24.06 34.72
N PHE A 321 -4.91 -23.65 35.96
CA PHE A 321 -5.05 -24.51 37.14
C PHE A 321 -6.21 -24.03 38.02
#